data_AF-M5RTK2-F1
#
_entry.id   AF-M5RTK2-F1
#
_cell.length_a   1.000
_cell.length_b   1.000
_cell.length_c   1.000
_cell.angle_alpha   90.00
_cell.angle_beta   90.00
_cell.angle_gamma   90.00
#
_symmetry.space_group_name_H-M   'P 1'
#
loop_
_entity.id
_entity.type
_entity.pdbx_description
1 polymer ?
#
loop_
_entity_poly.entity_id
_entity_poly.type
_entity_poly.pdbx_seq_one_letter_code
_entity_poly.pdbx_strand_id
1 'polypeptide(L)'
;MRDLENTPGIDVIIGGVDATPEALDLITRGVLFATVGGHVMEGGWGIVLLHDFFNGIDLARIPTHYDSPMRLITRDNLAAYRAVLNRATWRNTDFRKFSLLDRPNQSNYRFDLSTLATGAGPEPNFPERIHPSQI
;
A
#
# COMPACT_ATOMS: atom_id res chain seq x y z
N MET A 1 9.42 -17.64 18.76
CA MET A 1 10.06 -16.52 19.48
C MET A 1 9.37 -16.29 20.81
N ARG A 2 9.61 -17.23 21.73
CA ARG A 2 9.49 -17.14 23.19
C ARG A 2 10.77 -17.78 23.77
N ASP A 3 11.91 -17.35 23.25
CA ASP A 3 13.21 -18.02 23.43
C ASP A 3 14.29 -17.05 23.93
N LEU A 4 13.94 -15.78 24.10
CA LEU A 4 14.83 -14.72 24.56
C LEU A 4 14.16 -14.09 25.78
N GLU A 5 14.93 -13.81 26.83
CA GLU A 5 14.46 -13.17 28.08
C GLU A 5 13.86 -11.77 27.88
N ASN A 6 13.81 -11.29 26.63
CA ASN A 6 13.34 -9.97 26.25
C ASN A 6 11.88 -10.00 25.80
N THR A 7 11.09 -9.08 26.34
CA THR A 7 9.69 -8.84 26.01
C THR A 7 9.57 -7.83 24.86
N PRO A 8 9.00 -8.21 23.70
CA PRO A 8 8.76 -7.28 22.60
C PRO A 8 7.89 -6.09 23.03
N GLY A 9 8.28 -4.89 22.61
CA GLY A 9 7.62 -3.63 22.98
C GLY A 9 8.01 -3.09 24.36
N ILE A 10 8.83 -3.82 25.13
CA ILE A 10 9.40 -3.37 26.42
C ILE A 10 10.92 -3.38 26.33
N ASP A 11 11.52 -4.55 26.15
CA ASP A 11 12.96 -4.76 26.15
C ASP A 11 13.58 -4.65 24.74
N VAL A 12 12.77 -4.92 23.71
CA VAL A 12 13.18 -4.87 22.30
C VAL A 12 12.10 -4.25 21.42
N ILE A 13 12.51 -3.45 20.44
CA ILE A 13 11.65 -2.95 19.36
C ILE A 13 11.84 -3.84 18.14
N ILE A 14 10.76 -4.38 17.61
CA ILE A 14 10.78 -5.25 16.43
C ILE A 14 10.11 -4.52 15.26
N GLY A 15 10.83 -4.43 14.14
CA GLY A 15 10.32 -3.95 12.86
C GLY A 15 10.13 -5.09 11.87
N GLY A 16 9.26 -4.89 10.88
CA GLY A 16 8.94 -5.87 9.84
C GLY A 16 8.92 -5.29 8.45
N VAL A 17 8.90 -6.18 7.46
CA VAL A 17 8.55 -5.90 6.08
C VAL A 17 7.33 -6.74 5.75
N ASP A 18 6.55 -6.30 4.79
CA ASP A 18 5.29 -6.87 4.35
C ASP A 18 4.14 -6.54 5.31
N ALA A 19 3.10 -5.94 4.73
CA ALA A 19 1.91 -5.49 5.43
C ALA A 19 0.84 -6.60 5.44
N THR A 20 1.25 -7.82 5.80
CA THR A 20 0.34 -8.98 5.82
C THR A 20 -0.68 -8.86 6.97
N PRO A 21 -1.85 -9.53 6.89
CA PRO A 21 -2.82 -9.55 7.98
C PRO A 21 -2.20 -9.93 9.33
N GLU A 22 -1.28 -10.89 9.34
CA GLU A 22 -0.57 -11.36 10.53
C GLU A 22 0.35 -10.27 11.12
N ALA A 23 1.06 -9.53 10.27
CA ALA A 23 1.89 -8.40 10.71
C ALA A 23 1.03 -7.30 11.32
N LEU A 24 -0.11 -6.97 10.70
CA LEU A 24 -1.08 -6.01 11.23
C LEU A 24 -1.62 -6.47 12.60
N ASP A 25 -1.87 -7.77 12.80
CA ASP A 25 -2.32 -8.34 14.07
C ASP A 25 -1.22 -8.34 15.15
N LEU A 26 0.05 -8.50 14.76
CA LEU A 26 1.18 -8.35 15.67
C LEU A 26 1.37 -6.90 16.14
N ILE A 27 1.10 -5.91 15.27
CA ILE A 27 1.09 -4.49 15.63
C ILE A 27 -0.04 -4.18 16.62
N THR A 28 -1.24 -4.73 16.39
CA THR A 28 -2.35 -4.64 17.35
C THR A 28 -1.94 -5.15 18.73
N ARG A 29 -1.23 -6.28 18.78
CA ARG A 29 -0.78 -6.92 20.05
C ARG A 29 0.45 -6.26 20.69
N GLY A 30 1.11 -5.33 20.00
CA GLY A 30 2.33 -4.68 20.49
C GLY A 30 3.58 -5.57 20.42
N VAL A 31 3.49 -6.71 19.72
CA VAL A 31 4.63 -7.60 19.49
C VAL A 31 5.51 -7.08 18.35
N LEU A 32 4.89 -6.46 17.34
CA LEU A 32 5.56 -5.76 16.25
C LEU A 32 5.34 -4.27 16.42
N PHE A 33 6.39 -3.46 16.37
CA PHE A 33 6.27 -2.00 16.54
C PHE A 33 5.79 -1.35 15.24
N ALA A 34 6.40 -1.73 14.11
CA ALA A 34 6.05 -1.23 12.80
C ALA A 34 6.35 -2.26 11.71
N THR A 35 5.69 -2.15 10.55
CA THR A 35 6.06 -2.85 9.32
C THR A 35 6.10 -1.89 8.15
N VAL A 36 7.00 -2.10 7.19
CA VAL A 36 6.99 -1.37 5.91
C VAL A 36 6.36 -2.23 4.81
N GLY A 37 5.41 -1.68 4.06
CA GLY A 37 4.72 -2.42 3.02
C GLY A 37 3.77 -1.59 2.16
N GLY A 38 2.79 -2.26 1.56
CA GLY A 38 1.81 -1.66 0.63
C GLY A 38 2.10 -1.94 -0.86
N HIS A 39 3.30 -2.41 -1.20
CA HIS A 39 3.72 -2.73 -2.57
C HIS A 39 2.93 -3.87 -3.22
N VAL A 40 2.18 -4.67 -2.45
CA VAL A 40 1.34 -5.76 -2.99
C VAL A 40 0.38 -5.29 -4.09
N MET A 41 -0.06 -4.01 -4.06
CA MET A 41 -0.96 -3.46 -5.07
C MET A 41 -0.28 -3.14 -6.39
N GLU A 42 1.06 -3.12 -6.45
CA GLU A 42 1.83 -2.90 -7.69
C GLU A 42 1.48 -3.95 -8.75
N GLY A 43 1.17 -5.19 -8.36
CA GLY A 43 0.66 -6.20 -9.28
C GLY A 43 -0.68 -5.81 -9.91
N GLY A 44 -1.58 -5.21 -9.13
CA GLY A 44 -2.86 -4.68 -9.63
C GLY A 44 -2.65 -3.50 -10.58
N TRP A 45 -1.75 -2.59 -10.25
CA TRP A 45 -1.35 -1.48 -11.12
C TRP A 45 -0.73 -1.95 -12.43
N GLY A 46 0.16 -2.94 -12.38
CA GLY A 46 0.74 -3.56 -13.58
C GLY A 46 -0.31 -4.14 -14.52
N ILE A 47 -1.37 -4.76 -13.98
CA ILE A 47 -2.49 -5.27 -14.79
C ILE A 47 -3.27 -4.11 -15.44
N VAL A 48 -3.46 -2.98 -14.75
CA VAL A 48 -4.09 -1.78 -15.35
C VAL A 48 -3.27 -1.25 -16.52
N LEU A 49 -1.94 -1.16 -16.36
CA LEU A 49 -1.04 -0.74 -17.45
C LEU A 49 -1.14 -1.68 -18.66
N LEU A 50 -1.13 -2.99 -18.40
CA LEU A 50 -1.22 -4.02 -19.45
C LEU A 50 -2.58 -3.97 -20.16
N HIS A 51 -3.66 -3.77 -19.39
CA HIS A 51 -5.00 -3.58 -19.93
C HIS A 51 -5.06 -2.38 -20.87
N ASP A 52 -4.53 -1.23 -20.48
CA ASP A 52 -4.51 -0.02 -21.29
C ASP A 52 -3.72 -0.20 -22.58
N PHE A 53 -2.56 -0.86 -22.51
CA PHE A 53 -1.75 -1.20 -23.68
C PHE A 53 -2.54 -2.05 -24.68
N PHE A 54 -3.17 -3.14 -24.24
CA PHE A 54 -3.94 -4.01 -25.12
C PHE A 54 -5.22 -3.37 -25.69
N ASN A 55 -5.67 -2.26 -25.10
CA ASN A 55 -6.84 -1.50 -25.55
C ASN A 55 -6.47 -0.20 -26.30
N GLY A 56 -5.21 -0.06 -26.72
CA GLY A 56 -4.80 0.96 -27.68
C GLY A 56 -4.19 2.23 -27.07
N ILE A 57 -3.87 2.25 -25.77
CA ILE A 57 -2.96 3.27 -25.23
C ILE A 57 -1.55 2.99 -25.76
N ASP A 58 -0.96 3.98 -26.40
CA ASP A 58 0.42 3.93 -26.91
C ASP A 58 1.40 3.65 -25.75
N LEU A 59 2.36 2.74 -25.96
CA LEU A 59 3.45 2.46 -25.02
C LEU A 59 4.23 3.72 -24.65
N ALA A 60 4.33 4.71 -25.54
CA ALA A 60 4.97 5.99 -25.23
C ALA A 60 4.26 6.78 -24.11
N ARG A 61 2.98 6.48 -23.84
CA ARG A 61 2.19 7.04 -22.73
C ARG A 61 2.23 6.17 -21.47
N ILE A 62 2.75 4.95 -21.56
CA ILE A 62 2.85 4.03 -20.43
C ILE A 62 4.24 4.17 -19.81
N PRO A 63 4.32 4.42 -18.50
CA PRO A 63 5.62 4.54 -17.84
C PRO A 63 6.39 3.23 -17.90
N THR A 64 7.66 3.28 -18.31
CA THR A 64 8.58 2.13 -18.27
C THR A 64 9.12 1.86 -16.86
N HIS A 65 8.98 2.83 -15.96
CA HIS A 65 9.37 2.78 -14.57
C HIS A 65 8.33 3.49 -13.71
N TYR A 66 7.98 2.92 -12.56
CA TYR A 66 7.05 3.52 -11.61
C TYR A 66 7.60 3.41 -10.20
N ASP A 67 7.85 4.56 -9.56
CA ASP A 67 8.27 4.61 -8.15
C ASP A 67 7.04 4.61 -7.24
N SER A 68 6.68 3.43 -6.74
CA SER A 68 5.67 3.28 -5.70
C SER A 68 6.28 3.46 -4.30
N PRO A 69 5.60 4.18 -3.39
CA PRO A 69 6.12 4.39 -2.04
C PRO A 69 5.94 3.14 -1.17
N MET A 70 7.02 2.67 -0.56
CA MET A 70 6.94 1.80 0.63
C MET A 70 6.41 2.60 1.81
N ARG A 71 5.42 2.07 2.52
CA ARG A 71 4.74 2.80 3.59
C ARG A 71 5.02 2.19 4.95
N LEU A 72 5.35 3.05 5.92
CA LEU A 72 5.47 2.67 7.31
C LEU A 72 4.07 2.53 7.94
N ILE A 73 3.81 1.35 8.47
CA ILE A 73 2.56 1.01 9.17
C ILE A 73 2.90 0.83 10.64
N THR A 74 2.26 1.64 11.47
CA THR A 74 2.38 1.62 12.92
C THR A 74 0.98 1.44 13.51
N ARG A 75 0.88 1.44 14.84
CA ARG A 75 -0.42 1.42 15.52
C ARG A 75 -1.30 2.62 15.13
N ASP A 76 -0.71 3.78 14.84
CA ASP A 76 -1.43 5.04 14.62
C ASP A 76 -2.21 5.06 13.30
N ASN A 77 -1.70 4.39 12.27
CA ASN A 77 -2.32 4.34 10.94
C ASN A 77 -2.89 2.95 10.59
N LEU A 78 -2.86 2.01 11.54
CA LEU A 78 -3.26 0.61 11.34
C LEU A 78 -4.67 0.45 10.78
N ALA A 79 -5.63 1.24 11.28
CA ALA A 79 -7.03 1.16 10.85
C ALA A 79 -7.19 1.47 9.35
N ALA A 80 -6.52 2.49 8.87
CA ALA A 80 -6.52 2.86 7.45
C ALA A 80 -5.92 1.75 6.58
N TYR A 81 -4.78 1.20 6.99
CA TYR A 81 -4.14 0.12 6.24
C TYR A 81 -4.97 -1.16 6.23
N ARG A 82 -5.69 -1.51 7.30
CA ARG A 82 -6.64 -2.63 7.28
C ARG A 82 -7.80 -2.41 6.32
N ALA A 83 -8.27 -1.16 6.18
CA ALA A 83 -9.35 -0.84 5.26
C ALA A 83 -8.95 -0.98 3.79
N VAL A 84 -7.68 -0.73 3.44
CA VAL A 84 -7.20 -0.80 2.05
C VAL A 84 -6.45 -2.08 1.71
N LEU A 85 -5.78 -2.73 2.66
CA LEU A 85 -5.01 -3.98 2.48
C LEU A 85 -5.84 -5.21 2.83
N ASN A 86 -7.09 -5.26 2.38
CA ASN A 86 -7.93 -6.43 2.52
C ASN A 86 -8.51 -6.86 1.18
N ARG A 87 -8.65 -8.17 1.01
CA ARG A 87 -9.12 -8.80 -0.23
C ARG A 87 -10.54 -8.39 -0.62
N ALA A 88 -11.39 -8.06 0.36
CA ALA A 88 -12.77 -7.66 0.08
C ALA A 88 -12.82 -6.28 -0.58
N THR A 89 -12.02 -5.32 -0.09
CA THR A 89 -11.85 -3.99 -0.71
C THR A 89 -11.36 -4.13 -2.14
N TRP A 90 -10.34 -4.97 -2.38
CA TRP A 90 -9.81 -5.18 -3.74
C TRP A 90 -10.86 -5.76 -4.68
N ARG A 91 -11.59 -6.79 -4.23
CA ARG A 91 -12.66 -7.42 -5.03
C ARG A 91 -13.79 -6.45 -5.39
N ASN A 92 -14.07 -5.48 -4.51
CA ASN A 92 -15.14 -4.50 -4.70
C ASN A 92 -14.66 -3.19 -5.34
N THR A 93 -13.38 -3.09 -5.68
CA THR A 93 -12.82 -1.89 -6.33
C THR A 93 -13.03 -1.97 -7.84
N ASP A 94 -13.62 -0.92 -8.42
CA ASP A 94 -13.65 -0.75 -9.88
C ASP A 94 -12.28 -0.25 -10.37
N PHE A 95 -11.46 -1.14 -10.92
CA PHE A 95 -10.11 -0.81 -11.39
C PHE A 95 -10.09 0.04 -12.66
N ARG A 96 -11.20 0.17 -13.39
CA ARG A 96 -11.28 1.07 -14.56
C ARG A 96 -11.04 2.53 -14.18
N LYS A 97 -11.22 2.88 -12.90
CA LYS A 97 -10.93 4.23 -12.41
C LYS A 97 -9.44 4.61 -12.48
N PHE A 98 -8.56 3.62 -12.62
CA PHE A 98 -7.12 3.82 -12.74
C PHE A 98 -6.61 3.78 -14.18
N SER A 99 -7.45 3.39 -15.14
CA SER A 99 -7.15 3.36 -16.57
C SER A 99 -7.17 4.77 -17.18
N LEU A 100 -6.36 4.97 -18.21
CA LEU A 100 -6.35 6.18 -19.04
C LEU A 100 -7.32 6.12 -20.23
N LEU A 101 -7.92 4.96 -20.54
CA LEU A 101 -8.78 4.77 -21.73
C LEU A 101 -9.94 5.78 -21.77
N ASP A 102 -10.63 5.94 -20.65
CA ASP A 102 -11.76 6.87 -20.53
C ASP A 102 -11.34 8.26 -20.00
N ARG A 103 -10.04 8.59 -20.04
CA ARG A 103 -9.48 9.83 -19.46
C ARG A 103 -8.52 10.53 -20.43
N PRO A 104 -9.02 11.08 -21.55
CA PRO A 104 -8.18 11.67 -22.60
C PRO A 104 -7.36 12.87 -22.11
N ASN A 105 -7.84 13.59 -21.09
CA ASN A 105 -7.17 14.77 -20.53
C ASN A 105 -6.17 14.43 -19.40
N GLN A 106 -6.04 13.16 -19.03
CA GLN A 106 -5.10 12.73 -17.99
C GLN A 106 -3.78 12.27 -18.61
N SER A 107 -2.69 12.93 -18.22
CA SER A 107 -1.35 12.65 -18.73
C SER A 107 -0.68 11.46 -18.04
N ASN A 108 -0.98 11.21 -16.76
CA ASN A 108 -0.28 10.23 -15.93
C ASN A 108 -1.23 9.31 -15.15
N TYR A 109 -0.78 8.09 -14.83
CA TYR A 109 -1.49 7.17 -13.93
C TYR A 109 -1.51 7.72 -12.50
N ARG A 110 -2.66 7.58 -11.83
CA ARG A 110 -2.85 7.97 -10.42
C ARG A 110 -3.07 6.74 -9.56
N PHE A 111 -2.00 5.99 -9.32
CA PHE A 111 -2.02 4.83 -8.45
C PHE A 111 -1.81 5.25 -7.00
N ASP A 112 -2.81 4.99 -6.15
CA ASP A 112 -2.75 5.31 -4.72
C ASP A 112 -3.65 4.35 -3.94
N LEU A 113 -3.10 3.77 -2.86
CA LEU A 113 -3.81 2.88 -1.96
C LEU A 113 -4.98 3.57 -1.25
N SER A 114 -4.89 4.88 -0.95
CA SER A 114 -5.98 5.65 -0.31
C SER A 114 -7.30 5.50 -1.09
N THR A 115 -7.20 5.49 -2.42
CA THR A 115 -8.34 5.51 -3.33
C THR A 115 -9.06 4.17 -3.41
N LEU A 116 -8.50 3.10 -2.84
CA LEU A 116 -9.13 1.78 -2.82
C LEU A 116 -10.28 1.69 -1.80
N ALA A 117 -10.24 2.47 -0.73
CA ALA A 117 -11.32 2.49 0.26
C ALA A 117 -12.54 3.26 -0.29
N THR A 118 -13.61 2.55 -0.64
CA THR A 118 -14.92 3.16 -0.91
C THR A 118 -15.68 3.37 0.40
N GLY A 119 -15.71 4.60 0.91
CA GLY A 119 -16.63 5.04 1.98
C GLY A 119 -15.98 5.35 3.34
N ALA A 120 -16.07 6.63 3.71
CA ALA A 120 -16.05 7.21 5.06
C ALA A 120 -14.77 7.09 5.91
N GLY A 121 -13.90 8.08 5.75
CA GLY A 121 -12.91 8.54 6.72
C GLY A 121 -12.10 9.68 6.11
N PRO A 122 -11.53 10.63 6.89
CA PRO A 122 -10.51 11.51 6.35
C PRO A 122 -9.43 10.67 5.67
N GLU A 123 -8.81 11.19 4.61
CA GLU A 123 -7.69 10.49 3.98
C GLU A 123 -6.73 10.02 5.06
N PRO A 124 -6.34 8.73 5.05
CA PRO A 124 -5.29 8.28 5.92
C PRO A 124 -4.09 9.20 5.77
N ASN A 125 -3.70 9.85 6.86
CA ASN A 125 -2.45 10.59 6.87
C ASN A 125 -1.33 9.56 6.76
N PHE A 126 -0.90 9.30 5.53
CA PHE A 126 0.25 8.48 5.25
C PHE A 126 1.47 9.38 5.45
N PRO A 127 2.28 9.15 6.50
CA PRO A 127 3.50 9.94 6.65
C PRO A 127 4.35 9.85 5.38
N GLU A 128 5.05 10.93 5.07
CA GLU A 128 5.87 11.03 3.88
C GLU A 128 6.87 9.87 3.80
N ARG A 129 7.19 9.54 2.56
CA ARG A 129 8.19 8.57 2.12
C ARG A 129 9.41 8.60 3.06
N ILE A 130 9.77 7.47 3.67
CA ILE A 130 10.99 7.38 4.47
C ILE A 130 12.17 7.71 3.55
N HIS A 131 12.83 8.83 3.80
CA HIS A 131 14.01 9.22 3.07
C HIS A 131 15.19 8.35 3.55
N PRO A 132 16.06 7.85 2.65
CA PRO A 132 17.19 6.99 3.01
C PRO A 132 18.16 7.59 4.03
N SER A 133 18.09 8.89 4.30
CA SER A 133 18.89 9.61 5.29
C SER A 133 18.37 9.51 6.73
N GLN A 134 17.30 8.74 6.98
CA GLN A 134 16.68 8.58 8.30
C GLN A 134 16.77 7.16 8.86
N ILE A 135 17.70 6.35 8.34
CA ILE A 135 18.08 5.03 8.87
C ILE A 135 19.54 5.09 9.34
#